data_AF-A0A953NZ40-F1
#
_entry.id   AF-A0A953NZ40-F1
#
_cell.length_a   1.000
_cell.length_b   1.000
_cell.length_c   1.000
_cell.angle_alpha   90.00
_cell.angle_beta   90.00
_cell.angle_gamma   90.00
#
_symmetry.space_group_name_H-M   'P 1'
#
loop_
_entity.id
_entity.type
_entity.pdbx_description
1 polymer ?
#
loop_
_entity_poly.entity_id
_entity_poly.type
_entity_poly.pdbx_seq_one_letter_code
_entity_poly.pdbx_strand_id
1 'polypeptide(L)' 'MDRQEQFEIWVQSGLRKWEMLASFADLAIASAIAQNRKGRTRLICVICEKGRMVSQNLIEEVGYAPLDRRSA' A
#
# COMPACT_ATOMS: atom_id res chain seq x y z
N MET A 1 -3.82 -4.00 26.02
CA MET A 1 -4.49 -3.19 24.98
C MET A 1 -4.05 -3.76 23.65
N ASP A 2 -4.95 -4.39 22.90
CA ASP A 2 -4.62 -5.03 21.62
C ASP A 2 -4.71 -4.01 20.50
N ARG A 3 -3.70 -3.14 20.44
CA ARG A 3 -3.43 -2.26 19.31
C ARG A 3 -2.35 -2.91 18.46
N GLN A 4 -2.70 -3.19 17.21
CA GLN A 4 -1.81 -3.81 16.23
C GLN A 4 -1.55 -2.82 15.11
N GLU A 5 -0.27 -2.61 14.80
CA GLU A 5 0.19 -1.87 13.64
C GLU A 5 0.61 -2.86 12.55
N GLN A 6 0.24 -2.60 11.30
CA GLN A 6 0.67 -3.36 10.14
C GLN A 6 0.89 -2.45 8.93
N PHE A 7 1.77 -2.86 8.04
CA PHE A 7 2.16 -2.14 6.84
C PHE A 7 1.69 -2.92 5.63
N GLU A 8 0.74 -2.37 4.89
CA GLU A 8 0.12 -3.00 3.73
C GLU A 8 0.70 -2.46 2.43
N ILE A 9 1.00 -3.37 1.51
CA ILE A 9 1.40 -3.06 0.15
C ILE A 9 0.18 -3.22 -0.75
N TRP A 10 -0.19 -2.14 -1.41
CA TRP A 10 -1.28 -2.09 -2.36
C TRP A 10 -0.75 -1.80 -3.76
N VAL A 11 -1.26 -2.48 -4.76
CA VAL A 11 -0.81 -2.35 -6.15
C VAL A 11 -1.96 -1.92 -7.05
N GLN A 12 -1.66 -1.07 -8.01
CA GLN A 12 -2.66 -0.68 -8.99
C GLN A 12 -2.84 -1.80 -10.03
N SER A 13 -4.05 -2.35 -10.08
CA SER A 13 -4.49 -3.32 -11.08
C SER A 13 -5.40 -2.60 -12.09
N GLY A 14 -5.07 -2.69 -13.37
CA GLY A 14 -5.74 -1.91 -14.42
C GLY A 14 -5.62 -0.38 -14.22
N LEU A 15 -6.60 0.39 -14.71
CA LEU A 15 -6.52 1.86 -14.70
C LEU A 15 -6.84 2.50 -13.34
N ARG A 16 -7.65 1.86 -12.47
CA ARG A 16 -8.17 2.51 -11.25
C ARG A 16 -8.37 1.60 -10.04
N LYS A 17 -8.12 0.29 -10.16
CA LYS A 17 -8.34 -0.63 -9.04
C LYS A 17 -7.07 -0.76 -8.21
N TRP A 18 -7.21 -0.75 -6.90
CA TRP A 18 -6.13 -1.07 -5.97
C TRP A 18 -6.41 -2.42 -5.34
N GLU A 19 -5.41 -3.28 -5.31
CA GLU A 19 -5.49 -4.61 -4.72
C GLU A 19 -4.38 -4.74 -3.68
N MET A 20 -4.75 -5.22 -2.48
CA MET A 20 -3.77 -5.52 -1.45
C MET A 20 -2.96 -6.73 -1.88
N LEU A 21 -1.64 -6.58 -1.91
CA LEU A 21 -0.71 -7.63 -2.29
C LEU A 21 -0.19 -8.38 -1.06
N ALA A 22 0.19 -7.67 -0.01
CA ALA A 22 0.83 -8.23 1.17
C ALA A 22 0.70 -7.28 2.36
N SER A 23 0.89 -7.82 3.56
CA SER A 23 1.00 -7.06 4.81
C SER A 23 2.20 -7.53 5.63
N PHE A 24 2.82 -6.61 6.35
CA PHE A 24 4.03 -6.83 7.14
C PHE A 24 3.91 -6.17 8.51
N ALA A 25 4.58 -6.71 9.52
CA ALA A 25 4.68 -6.08 10.83
C ALA A 25 5.79 -5.01 10.90
N ASP A 26 6.73 -5.01 9.95
CA ASP A 26 7.91 -4.15 9.94
C ASP A 26 7.90 -3.21 8.73
N LEU A 27 8.14 -1.92 9.01
CA LEU A 27 8.12 -0.87 7.99
C LEU A 27 9.29 -0.98 7.01
N ALA A 28 10.48 -1.33 7.48
CA ALA A 28 11.67 -1.39 6.63
C ALA A 28 11.54 -2.49 5.58
N ILE A 29 11.02 -3.66 5.99
CA ILE A 29 10.70 -4.75 5.07
C ILE A 29 9.62 -4.33 4.06
N ALA A 30 8.53 -3.74 4.53
CA ALA A 30 7.43 -3.33 3.67
C ALA A 30 7.87 -2.27 2.64
N SER A 31 8.67 -1.29 3.06
CA SER A 31 9.20 -0.24 2.19
C SER A 31 10.20 -0.78 1.17
N ALA A 32 11.13 -1.65 1.58
CA ALA A 32 12.05 -2.29 0.64
C ALA A 32 11.32 -3.08 -0.46
N ILE A 33 10.24 -3.79 -0.09
CA ILE A 33 9.40 -4.52 -1.05
C ILE A 33 8.65 -3.54 -1.95
N ALA A 34 8.04 -2.48 -1.41
CA ALA A 34 7.30 -1.49 -2.19
C ALA A 34 8.19 -0.81 -3.24
N GLN A 35 9.39 -0.37 -2.84
CA GLN A 35 10.36 0.31 -3.71
C GLN A 35 10.90 -0.58 -4.84
N ASN A 36 10.98 -1.89 -4.63
CA ASN A 36 11.47 -2.81 -5.67
C ASN A 36 10.39 -3.15 -6.73
N ARG A 37 9.18 -2.59 -6.63
CA ARG A 37 8.10 -2.86 -7.59
C ARG A 37 8.15 -1.92 -8.79
N LYS A 38 7.93 -2.49 -9.98
CA LYS A 38 7.89 -1.75 -11.24
C LYS A 38 6.58 -0.98 -11.47
N GLY A 39 5.46 -1.47 -10.92
CA GLY A 39 4.14 -0.86 -11.06
C GLY A 39 3.82 0.10 -9.93
N ARG A 40 2.83 0.97 -10.15
CA ARG A 40 2.33 1.90 -9.12
C ARG A 40 1.91 1.13 -7.87
N THR A 41 2.53 1.48 -6.75
CA THR A 41 2.43 0.78 -5.48
C THR A 41 2.24 1.79 -4.36
N ARG A 42 1.39 1.48 -3.39
CA ARG A 42 1.17 2.25 -2.17
C ARG A 42 1.61 1.43 -0.98
N LEU A 43 2.33 2.06 -0.07
CA LEU A 43 2.59 1.55 1.27
C LEU A 43 1.70 2.28 2.26
N ILE A 44 0.89 1.53 3.00
CA ILE A 44 -0.10 2.07 3.91
C ILE A 44 0.13 1.50 5.31
N CYS A 45 0.24 2.36 6.31
CA CYS A 45 0.19 1.95 7.71
C CYS A 45 -1.26 1.83 8.15
N VAL A 46 -1.64 0.67 8.67
CA VAL A 46 -2.95 0.37 9.22
C VAL A 46 -2.81 0.09 10.71
N ILE A 47 -3.65 0.75 11.48
CA ILE A 47 -3.73 0.56 12.93
C ILE A 47 -5.07 -0.06 13.24
N CYS A 48 -5.03 -1.22 13.87
CA CYS A 48 -6.21 -1.94 14.34
C CYS A 48 -6.25 -1.94 15.87
N GLU A 49 -7.42 -1.72 16.44
CA GLU A 49 -7.68 -1.87 17.88
C GLU A 49 -8.84 -2.84 18.09
N LYS A 50 -8.62 -3.88 18.89
CA LYS A 50 -9.63 -4.93 19.15
C LYS A 50 -10.21 -5.51 17.85
N GLY A 51 -9.35 -5.72 16.85
CA GLY A 51 -9.72 -6.24 15.53
C GLY A 51 -10.46 -5.26 14.62
N ARG A 52 -10.60 -3.98 15.00
CA ARG A 52 -11.21 -2.94 14.16
C ARG A 52 -10.15 -1.98 13.66
N MET A 53 -10.14 -1.69 12.37
CA MET A 53 -9.29 -0.64 11.81
C MET A 53 -9.72 0.72 12.39
N VAL A 54 -8.77 1.42 13.01
CA VAL A 54 -8.97 2.75 13.60
C VAL A 54 -8.20 3.84 12.85
N SER A 55 -7.14 3.48 12.12
CA SER A 55 -6.38 4.43 11.30
C SER A 55 -5.81 3.75 10.06
N GLN A 56 -5.72 4.52 8.98
CA GLN A 56 -5.08 4.15 7.73
C GLN A 56 -4.34 5.37 7.20
N ASN A 57 -3.01 5.27 7.05
CA ASN A 57 -2.17 6.37 6.60
C ASN A 57 -1.31 5.94 5.42
N LEU A 58 -1.37 6.68 4.31
CA LEU A 58 -0.45 6.48 3.20
C LEU A 58 0.94 6.97 3.60
N ILE A 59 1.92 6.07 3.60
CA ILE A 59 3.31 6.39 3.94
C ILE A 59 4.07 6.84 2.69
N GLU A 60 4.00 6.01 1.64
CA GLU A 60 4.64 6.27 0.36
C GLU A 60 3.79 5.74 -0.79
N GLU A 61 3.91 6.41 -1.94
CA GLU A 61 3.42 5.92 -3.21
C GLU A 61 4.60 5.95 -4.20
N VAL A 62 4.90 4.81 -4.80
CA VAL A 62 6.07 4.60 -5.67
C VAL A 62 5.65 3.98 -7.01
N GLY A 63 6.50 4.14 -8.02
CA GLY A 63 6.28 3.62 -9.37
C GLY A 63 5.43 4.54 -10.26
N TYR A 64 5.36 4.20 -11.54
CA TYR A 64 4.66 5.01 -12.55
C TYR A 64 3.20 4.57 -12.71
N ALA A 65 2.29 5.54 -12.77
CA ALA A 65 0.96 5.31 -13.30
C ALA A 65 1.08 5.09 -14.83
N PRO A 66 0.41 4.09 -15.41
CA PRO A 66 0.28 4.01 -16.87
C PRO A 66 -0.30 5.33 -17.37
N LEU A 67 0.36 5.98 -18.33
CA LEU A 67 -0.19 7.16 -19.00
C LEU A 67 -1.57 6.79 -19.54
N ASP A 68 -2.60 7.51 -19.11
CA ASP A 68 -3.95 7.35 -19.63
C ASP A 68 -3.92 7.74 -21.11
N ARG A 69 -3.88 6.76 -22.01
CA ARG A 69 -3.87 6.97 -23.47
C ARG A 69 -5.23 7.47 -24.01
N ARG A 70 -6.06 8.12 -23.18
CA ARG A 70 -7.36 8.71 -23.56
C ARG A 70 -7.31 10.22 -23.83
N SER A 71 -6.13 10.78 -24.06
CA SER A 71 -5.98 12.13 -24.60
C SER A 71 -5.31 12.06 -25.98
N ALA A 72 -6.06 11.62 -26.98
CA ALA A 72 -5.77 11.80 -28.40
C ALA A 72 -7.10 11.86 -29.16
#